data_AF-A0A3P6NYR9-F1
#
_entry.id   AF-A0A3P6NYR9-F1
#
_cell.length_a   1.000
_cell.length_b   1.000
_cell.length_c   1.000
_cell.angle_alpha   90.00
_cell.angle_beta   90.00
_cell.angle_gamma   90.00
#
_symmetry.space_group_name_H-M   'P 1'
#
loop_
_entity.id
_entity.type
_entity.pdbx_description
1 polymer ?
#
loop_
_entity_poly.entity_id
_entity_poly.type
_entity_poly.pdbx_seq_one_letter_code
_entity_poly.pdbx_strand_id
1 'polypeptide(L)'
;MPLTSITHLSIDGDLYLNQVHWGGKYYPVPYESGIAQGFGVEKTLLIFACPEKKGKRFNINLLRKNGDIALHFNPRFDEKVRNF
;
A
#
# COMPACT_ATOMS: atom_id res chain seq x y z
N MET A 1 8.36 -28.27 -8.03
CA MET A 1 9.55 -27.41 -8.21
C MET A 1 9.61 -26.40 -7.07
N PRO A 2 10.79 -26.11 -6.50
CA PRO A 2 10.93 -25.13 -5.42
C PRO A 2 10.66 -23.69 -5.89
N LEU A 3 10.03 -22.86 -5.07
CA LEU A 3 9.87 -21.43 -5.38
C LEU A 3 11.24 -20.72 -5.57
N THR A 4 12.25 -21.17 -4.83
CA THR A 4 13.62 -20.65 -4.88
C THR A 4 14.33 -20.87 -6.21
N SER A 5 13.83 -21.78 -7.07
CA SER A 5 14.41 -22.01 -8.39
C SER A 5 13.92 -21.03 -9.46
N ILE A 6 12.93 -20.17 -9.16
CA ILE A 6 12.43 -19.17 -10.10
C ILE A 6 13.42 -18.01 -10.18
N THR A 7 13.97 -17.76 -11.37
CA THR A 7 14.96 -16.70 -11.63
C THR A 7 14.52 -15.67 -12.65
N HIS A 8 13.47 -15.96 -13.43
CA HIS A 8 13.01 -15.11 -14.53
C HIS A 8 11.48 -15.10 -14.60
N LEU A 9 10.94 -14.01 -15.13
CA LEU A 9 9.55 -13.84 -15.54
C LEU A 9 9.55 -13.47 -17.02
N SER A 10 8.75 -14.16 -17.83
CA SER A 10 8.50 -13.80 -19.23
C SER A 10 7.02 -13.45 -19.42
N ILE A 11 6.77 -12.45 -20.27
CA ILE A 11 5.45 -12.03 -20.72
C ILE A 11 5.55 -11.92 -22.23
N ASP A 12 4.65 -12.59 -22.97
CA ASP A 12 4.74 -12.73 -24.43
C ASP A 12 3.34 -12.76 -25.06
N GLY A 13 3.27 -12.56 -26.38
CA GLY A 13 2.04 -12.46 -27.18
C GLY A 13 1.65 -11.02 -27.54
N ASP A 14 0.55 -10.88 -28.26
CA ASP A 14 0.06 -9.60 -28.78
C ASP A 14 -0.61 -8.77 -27.68
N LEU A 15 0.18 -7.99 -26.94
CA LEU A 15 -0.30 -7.15 -25.84
C LEU A 15 0.48 -5.84 -25.69
N TYR A 16 -0.19 -4.85 -25.09
CA TYR A 16 0.44 -3.62 -24.61
C TYR A 16 0.68 -3.74 -23.10
N LEU A 17 1.96 -3.78 -22.71
CA LEU A 17 2.35 -3.93 -21.31
C LEU A 17 2.50 -2.57 -20.65
N ASN A 18 1.55 -2.20 -19.78
CA ASN A 18 1.54 -0.88 -19.16
C ASN A 18 2.40 -0.79 -17.89
N GLN A 19 2.42 -1.86 -17.09
CA GLN A 19 3.16 -1.88 -15.84
C GLN A 19 3.53 -3.30 -15.42
N VAL A 20 4.78 -3.48 -15.01
CA VAL A 20 5.26 -4.66 -14.28
C VAL A 20 5.90 -4.18 -12.99
N HIS A 21 5.52 -4.79 -11.87
CA HIS A 21 6.11 -4.53 -10.57
C HIS A 21 6.17 -5.84 -9.79
N TRP A 22 7.34 -6.18 -9.25
CA TRP A 22 7.54 -7.29 -8.33
C TRP A 22 8.25 -6.79 -7.08
N GLY A 23 7.89 -7.34 -5.93
CA GLY A 23 8.44 -6.94 -4.65
C GLY A 23 7.39 -6.96 -3.55
N GLY A 24 7.66 -6.22 -2.48
CA GLY A 24 6.89 -6.32 -1.24
C GLY A 24 7.37 -7.46 -0.36
N LYS A 25 6.77 -7.56 0.82
CA LYS A 25 7.04 -8.58 1.83
C LYS A 25 5.81 -8.77 2.71
N TYR A 26 5.90 -9.65 3.70
CA TYR A 26 4.94 -9.66 4.79
C TYR A 26 5.13 -8.40 5.65
N TYR A 27 4.13 -7.51 5.63
CA TYR A 27 4.08 -6.32 6.46
C TYR A 27 3.16 -6.59 7.65
N PRO A 28 3.68 -6.61 8.90
CA PRO A 28 2.83 -6.77 10.08
C PRO A 28 1.95 -5.54 10.26
N VAL A 29 0.68 -5.74 10.62
CA VAL A 29 -0.27 -4.67 10.94
C VAL A 29 -0.65 -4.78 12.42
N PRO A 30 -0.48 -3.74 13.25
CA PRO A 30 -0.12 -2.36 12.89
C PRO A 30 1.31 -2.23 12.37
N TYR A 31 1.47 -1.46 11.29
CA TYR A 31 2.75 -1.22 10.63
C TYR A 31 3.25 0.18 10.97
N GLU A 32 4.50 0.29 11.41
CA GLU A 32 5.16 1.57 11.62
C GLU A 32 6.59 1.51 11.07
N SER A 33 6.98 2.56 10.35
CA SER A 33 8.34 2.71 9.84
C SER A 33 8.65 4.18 9.54
N GLY A 34 9.92 4.55 9.66
CA GLY A 34 10.41 5.84 9.19
C GLY A 34 10.63 5.82 7.68
N ILE A 35 10.36 6.95 7.01
CA ILE A 35 10.75 7.16 5.62
C ILE A 35 12.17 7.74 5.64
N ALA A 36 13.17 6.95 5.23
CA ALA A 36 14.59 7.21 5.52
C ALA A 36 15.07 8.64 5.18
N GLN A 37 14.71 9.16 3.99
CA GLN A 37 15.07 10.51 3.56
C GLN A 37 13.95 11.55 3.80
N GLY A 38 12.92 11.18 4.57
CA GLY A 38 11.70 11.96 4.71
C GLY A 38 10.79 11.89 3.48
N PHE A 39 9.64 12.55 3.57
CA PHE A 39 8.62 12.61 2.52
C PHE A 39 8.39 14.07 2.13
N GLY A 40 9.22 14.55 1.21
CA GLY A 40 9.20 15.93 0.71
C GLY A 40 8.14 16.16 -0.37
N VAL A 41 8.04 17.41 -0.83
CA VAL A 41 7.16 17.81 -1.93
C VAL A 41 7.51 17.02 -3.21
N GLU A 42 6.52 16.75 -4.05
CA GLU A 42 6.61 15.97 -5.30
C GLU A 42 6.94 14.47 -5.13
N LYS A 43 7.08 13.96 -3.89
CA LYS A 43 7.20 12.52 -3.65
C LYS A 43 5.82 11.87 -3.56
N THR A 44 5.76 10.61 -4.02
CA THR A 44 4.55 9.77 -3.96
C THR A 44 4.84 8.54 -3.12
N LEU A 45 3.93 8.21 -2.21
CA LEU A 45 3.94 6.95 -1.45
C LEU A 45 2.84 6.04 -2.00
N LEU A 46 3.24 4.94 -2.64
CA LEU A 46 2.33 3.91 -3.15
C LEU A 46 2.19 2.78 -2.14
N ILE A 47 0.96 2.47 -1.72
CA ILE A 47 0.64 1.40 -0.78
C ILE A 47 -0.30 0.41 -1.46
N PHE A 48 0.14 -0.83 -1.63
CA PHE A 48 -0.72 -1.94 -2.00
C PHE A 48 -1.26 -2.59 -0.71
N ALA A 49 -2.56 -2.45 -0.46
CA ALA A 49 -3.23 -3.00 0.72
C ALA A 49 -4.56 -3.65 0.34
N CYS A 50 -4.99 -4.64 1.12
CA CYS A 50 -6.29 -5.27 0.98
C CYS A 50 -7.04 -5.15 2.33
N PRO A 51 -8.15 -4.39 2.40
CA PRO A 51 -8.97 -4.35 3.60
C PRO A 51 -9.49 -5.73 3.98
N GLU A 52 -9.58 -6.00 5.28
CA GLU A 52 -10.17 -7.26 5.74
C GLU A 52 -11.63 -7.37 5.28
N LYS A 53 -12.06 -8.59 4.88
CA LYS A 53 -13.43 -8.84 4.38
C LYS A 53 -14.53 -8.38 5.35
N LYS A 54 -14.27 -8.44 6.65
CA LYS A 54 -15.19 -8.03 7.72
C LYS A 54 -14.68 -6.77 8.47
N GLY A 55 -13.63 -6.15 7.96
CA GLY A 55 -13.05 -4.94 8.54
C GLY A 55 -14.01 -3.77 8.41
N LYS A 56 -14.18 -3.01 9.50
CA LYS A 56 -15.03 -1.81 9.49
C LYS A 56 -14.28 -0.58 8.97
N ARG A 57 -12.99 -0.50 9.29
CA ARG A 57 -12.15 0.67 9.04
C ARG A 57 -10.67 0.29 9.07
N PHE A 58 -9.84 1.11 8.44
CA PHE A 58 -8.39 1.11 8.60
C PHE A 58 -7.88 2.55 8.48
N ASN A 59 -6.65 2.81 8.89
CA ASN A 59 -6.03 4.11 8.68
C ASN A 59 -4.59 4.00 8.22
N ILE A 60 -4.15 5.03 7.50
CA ILE A 60 -2.77 5.28 7.11
C ILE A 60 -2.46 6.70 7.59
N ASN A 61 -1.42 6.81 8.44
CA ASN A 61 -0.96 8.09 8.95
C ASN A 61 0.37 8.47 8.29
N LEU A 62 0.49 9.70 7.82
CA LEU A 62 1.78 10.31 7.54
C LEU A 62 2.16 11.18 8.74
N LEU A 63 3.22 10.80 9.44
CA LEU A 63 3.67 11.44 10.67
C LEU A 63 4.84 12.39 10.41
N ARG A 64 4.87 13.51 11.12
CA ARG A 64 6.04 14.36 11.28
C ARG A 64 6.94 13.81 12.40
N LYS A 65 8.20 14.27 12.44
CA LYS A 65 9.17 13.85 13.48
C LYS A 65 8.72 14.15 14.92
N ASN A 66 7.86 15.15 15.11
CA ASN A 66 7.30 15.52 16.41
C ASN A 66 6.03 14.73 16.79
N GLY A 67 5.60 13.77 15.96
CA GLY A 67 4.39 12.96 16.19
C GLY A 67 3.11 13.53 15.59
N ASP A 68 3.14 14.75 15.04
CA ASP A 68 1.96 15.32 14.37
C ASP A 68 1.53 14.48 13.17
N ILE A 69 0.23 14.30 13.00
CA ILE A 69 -0.34 13.62 11.83
C ILE A 69 -0.52 14.66 10.71
N ALA A 70 0.38 14.67 9.74
CA ALA A 70 0.28 15.52 8.56
C ALA A 70 -0.89 15.09 7.64
N LEU A 71 -1.16 13.78 7.58
CA LEU A 71 -2.30 13.21 6.87
C LEU A 71 -2.86 12.01 7.62
N HIS A 72 -4.16 12.02 7.88
CA HIS A 72 -4.91 10.88 8.41
C HIS A 72 -5.86 10.36 7.33
N PHE A 73 -5.43 9.35 6.58
CA PHE A 73 -6.30 8.68 5.61
C PHE A 73 -7.03 7.54 6.32
N ASN A 74 -8.34 7.63 6.50
CA ASN A 74 -9.12 6.67 7.30
C ASN A 74 -10.41 6.23 6.60
N PRO A 75 -10.36 5.25 5.69
CA PRO A 75 -11.56 4.66 5.12
C PRO A 75 -12.41 3.96 6.19
N ARG A 76 -13.71 4.26 6.19
CA ARG A 76 -14.72 3.72 7.11
C ARG A 76 -15.88 3.14 6.32
N PHE A 77 -15.93 1.82 6.22
CA PHE A 77 -16.93 1.11 5.43
C PHE A 77 -18.32 1.11 6.10
N ASP A 78 -18.34 1.27 7.42
CA ASP A 78 -19.53 1.35 8.26
C ASP A 78 -20.19 2.73 8.29
N GLU A 79 -19.56 3.76 7.73
CA GLU A 79 -20.05 5.14 7.73
C GLU A 79 -20.51 5.60 6.34
N LYS A 80 -20.72 4.67 5.39
CA LYS A 80 -21.23 5.02 4.06
C LYS A 80 -22.64 5.59 4.17
N VAL A 81 -22.82 6.80 3.64
CA VAL A 81 -24.13 7.42 3.45
C VAL A 81 -24.93 6.58 2.43
N ARG A 82 -26.01 5.93 2.88
CA ARG A 82 -27.06 5.44 1.97
C ARG A 82 -27.85 6.65 1.46
N ASN A 83 -27.37 7.29 0.40
CA ASN A 83 -28.15 8.22 -0.38
C ASN A 83 -28.23 7.70 -1.81
N PHE A 84 -29.21 6.83 -2.06
CA PHE A 84 -29.99 6.73 -3.30
C PHE A 84 -31.36 6.19 -2.93
#